data_AF-A0A139IJN6-F1
#
_entry.id   AF-A0A139IJN6-F1
#
_cell.length_a   1.000
_cell.length_b   1.000
_cell.length_c   1.000
_cell.angle_alpha   90.00
_cell.angle_beta   90.00
_cell.angle_gamma   90.00
#
_symmetry.space_group_name_H-M   'P 1'
#
loop_
_entity.id
_entity.type
_entity.pdbx_description
1 polymer ?
#
loop_
_entity_poly.entity_id
_entity_poly.type
_entity_poly.pdbx_seq_one_letter_code
_entity_poly.pdbx_strand_id
1 'polypeptide(L)'
;MAGLIVVLFGYEMSTFTIKIQHVLKLKQIPYKFITVPTMMPRPILRDNFNLTYRKIPVLAIGRELYCDTSLICEALEHFFPPSEGYESIYPEAQDGRTYRPLIRGFASYWTDRPIFRVMTGLMPASIWRSSFGTDRAQLIGHKLDPDKLEKKLPENLTKYDHQLSILEPLFAETDGPWIFSTSTPSLADITLYYQFLWGNKVASGEGVYSITMEGAPDSKETGSAPVFNSERYPGIHGWYKRMARYFDELPSTEEDKTNDPESVLEQMKTAPTLESRSILLPTPTSAHQELSEKIGLEEGTTVSVRPSDTGRDDPTIGTLVALSPEEVVIKPKPLEKAATVDVRIHFPRTEFVIRPVNGAKL
;
A
#
# COMPACT_ATOMS: atom_id res chain seq x y z
N MET A 1 -6.44 15.79 -16.20
CA MET A 1 -4.98 15.60 -16.25
C MET A 1 -4.57 14.44 -17.15
N ALA A 2 -5.20 14.31 -18.32
CA ALA A 2 -4.91 13.25 -19.28
C ALA A 2 -3.45 13.35 -19.76
N GLY A 3 -2.66 12.29 -19.56
CA GLY A 3 -1.29 12.16 -20.07
C GLY A 3 -0.16 12.21 -19.05
N LEU A 4 -0.44 12.25 -17.73
CA LEU A 4 0.62 12.04 -16.73
C LEU A 4 0.98 10.56 -16.64
N ILE A 5 2.29 10.27 -16.72
CA ILE A 5 2.81 8.92 -16.51
C ILE A 5 2.51 8.45 -15.08
N VAL A 6 1.96 7.24 -14.95
CA VAL A 6 1.75 6.57 -13.66
C VAL A 6 2.72 5.40 -13.57
N VAL A 7 3.54 5.37 -12.52
CA VAL A 7 4.55 4.31 -12.32
C VAL A 7 4.38 3.70 -10.95
N LEU A 8 4.18 2.38 -10.90
CA LEU A 8 4.11 1.62 -9.67
C LEU A 8 5.44 0.89 -9.44
N PHE A 9 6.14 1.26 -8.38
CA PHE A 9 7.34 0.57 -7.93
C PHE A 9 6.95 -0.49 -6.90
N GLY A 10 7.24 -1.76 -7.17
CA GLY A 10 6.94 -2.85 -6.25
C GLY A 10 7.42 -4.21 -6.70
N TYR A 11 6.92 -5.27 -6.08
CA TYR A 11 7.20 -6.64 -6.51
C TYR A 11 5.91 -7.45 -6.45
N GLU A 12 5.77 -8.45 -7.33
CA GLU A 12 4.49 -9.13 -7.60
C GLU A 12 3.84 -9.73 -6.34
N MET A 13 4.62 -10.39 -5.50
CA MET A 13 4.12 -11.04 -4.27
C MET A 13 4.00 -10.11 -3.05
N SER A 14 4.17 -8.80 -3.25
CA SER A 14 3.94 -7.81 -2.19
C SER A 14 2.44 -7.61 -1.99
N THR A 15 1.93 -7.97 -0.82
CA THR A 15 0.51 -7.79 -0.47
C THR A 15 0.02 -6.36 -0.74
N PHE A 16 0.78 -5.35 -0.33
CA PHE A 16 0.37 -3.96 -0.50
C PHE A 16 0.54 -3.46 -1.95
N THR A 17 1.39 -4.11 -2.76
CA THR A 17 1.47 -3.84 -4.21
C THR A 17 0.23 -4.39 -4.90
N ILE A 18 -0.20 -5.61 -4.54
CA ILE A 18 -1.43 -6.22 -5.02
C ILE A 18 -2.63 -5.30 -4.74
N LYS A 19 -2.72 -4.72 -3.53
CA LYS A 19 -3.76 -3.71 -3.21
C LYS A 19 -3.81 -2.58 -4.23
N ILE A 20 -2.67 -1.95 -4.51
CA ILE A 20 -2.61 -0.82 -5.44
C ILE A 20 -2.87 -1.24 -6.89
N GLN A 21 -2.43 -2.44 -7.31
CA GLN A 21 -2.78 -2.98 -8.62
C GLN A 21 -4.30 -3.15 -8.78
N HIS A 22 -5.00 -3.62 -7.73
CA HIS A 22 -6.46 -3.73 -7.74
C HIS A 22 -7.14 -2.35 -7.75
N VAL A 23 -6.58 -1.35 -7.06
CA VAL A 23 -7.08 0.04 -7.14
C VAL A 23 -6.91 0.60 -8.54
N LEU A 24 -5.73 0.46 -9.15
CA LEU A 24 -5.47 0.91 -10.53
C LEU A 24 -6.38 0.19 -11.53
N LYS A 25 -6.61 -1.10 -11.35
CA LYS A 25 -7.51 -1.91 -12.18
C LYS A 25 -8.96 -1.51 -12.01
N LEU A 26 -9.47 -1.31 -10.79
CA LEU A 26 -10.83 -0.83 -10.57
C LEU A 26 -11.03 0.54 -11.23
N LYS A 27 -10.11 1.48 -11.00
CA LYS A 27 -10.15 2.83 -11.55
C LYS A 27 -9.88 2.90 -13.06
N GLN A 28 -9.46 1.79 -13.68
CA GLN A 28 -9.09 1.73 -15.10
C GLN A 28 -7.97 2.71 -15.48
N ILE A 29 -6.95 2.85 -14.62
CA ILE A 29 -5.82 3.77 -14.81
C ILE A 29 -4.64 3.02 -15.43
N PRO A 30 -4.24 3.33 -16.69
CA PRO A 30 -3.03 2.77 -17.28
C PRO A 30 -1.78 3.13 -16.45
N TYR A 31 -0.91 2.15 -16.21
CA TYR A 31 0.30 2.36 -15.42
C TYR A 31 1.46 1.49 -15.90
N LYS A 32 2.68 1.94 -15.62
CA LYS A 32 3.91 1.16 -15.81
C LYS A 32 4.31 0.49 -14.49
N PHE A 33 4.71 -0.78 -14.53
CA PHE A 33 5.17 -1.51 -13.34
C PHE A 33 6.69 -1.67 -13.37
N ILE A 34 7.36 -1.17 -12.33
CA ILE A 34 8.81 -1.29 -12.17
C ILE A 34 9.10 -2.20 -10.99
N THR A 35 9.62 -3.39 -11.29
CA THR A 35 10.00 -4.36 -10.27
C THR A 35 11.18 -3.86 -9.44
N VAL A 36 11.03 -3.89 -8.12
CA VAL A 36 12.10 -3.61 -7.15
C VAL A 36 12.41 -4.84 -6.32
N PRO A 37 13.62 -4.95 -5.73
CA PRO A 37 13.96 -6.06 -4.86
C PRO A 37 12.98 -6.23 -3.67
N THR A 38 12.66 -7.48 -3.34
CA THR A 38 11.80 -7.87 -2.21
C THR A 38 12.38 -7.48 -0.84
N MET A 39 13.71 -7.38 -0.78
CA MET A 39 14.53 -7.02 0.39
C MET A 39 15.40 -5.81 0.05
N MET A 40 15.92 -5.11 1.06
CA MET A 40 16.85 -3.99 0.82
C MET A 40 18.21 -4.50 0.30
N PRO A 41 18.97 -3.70 -0.48
CA PRO A 41 18.67 -2.34 -0.93
C PRO A 41 17.72 -2.27 -2.14
N ARG A 42 17.15 -1.08 -2.40
CA ARG A 42 16.37 -0.78 -3.62
C ARG A 42 17.01 0.36 -4.43
N PRO A 43 18.02 0.05 -5.25
CA PRO A 43 18.84 1.06 -5.94
C PRO A 43 18.02 2.04 -6.77
N ILE A 44 17.01 1.56 -7.51
CA ILE A 44 16.23 2.45 -8.38
C ILE A 44 15.56 3.60 -7.62
N LEU A 45 15.01 3.35 -6.42
CA LEU A 45 14.38 4.38 -5.61
C LEU A 45 15.41 5.28 -4.93
N ARG A 46 16.48 4.68 -4.41
CA ARG A 46 17.55 5.40 -3.71
C ARG A 46 18.33 6.31 -4.66
N ASP A 47 18.74 5.79 -5.80
CA ASP A 47 19.71 6.43 -6.69
C ASP A 47 19.04 7.45 -7.62
N ASN A 48 17.79 7.21 -8.02
CA ASN A 48 17.09 8.12 -8.94
C ASN A 48 16.21 9.14 -8.24
N PHE A 49 15.80 8.88 -6.98
CA PHE A 49 14.88 9.77 -6.24
C PHE A 49 15.39 10.17 -4.86
N ASN A 50 16.57 9.70 -4.43
CA ASN A 50 17.07 9.87 -3.06
C ASN A 50 16.05 9.39 -1.99
N LEU A 51 15.20 8.42 -2.34
CA LEU A 51 14.20 7.86 -1.43
C LEU A 51 14.81 6.68 -0.66
N THR A 52 14.93 6.82 0.66
CA THR A 52 15.42 5.76 1.58
C THR A 52 14.28 4.96 2.21
N TYR A 53 13.05 5.45 2.11
CA TYR A 53 11.83 4.78 2.61
C TYR A 53 11.78 3.30 2.22
N ARG A 54 11.68 2.45 3.25
CA ARG A 54 11.82 0.99 3.09
C ARG A 54 10.54 0.25 2.71
N LYS A 55 9.34 0.81 2.88
CA LYS A 55 8.11 0.07 2.51
C LYS A 55 7.81 0.22 1.01
N ILE A 56 7.04 -0.73 0.48
CA ILE A 56 6.57 -0.79 -0.90
C ILE A 56 5.08 -1.13 -0.86
N PRO A 57 4.28 -0.65 -1.82
CA PRO A 57 4.67 0.11 -3.01
C PRO A 57 4.95 1.58 -2.79
N VAL A 58 5.58 2.18 -3.80
CA VAL A 58 5.66 3.62 -4.04
C VAL A 58 5.04 3.85 -5.41
N LEU A 59 4.18 4.86 -5.53
CA LEU A 59 3.56 5.23 -6.81
C LEU A 59 4.07 6.61 -7.23
N ALA A 60 4.47 6.76 -8.49
CA ALA A 60 4.69 8.07 -9.09
C ALA A 60 3.51 8.47 -9.98
N ILE A 61 3.10 9.74 -9.90
CA ILE A 61 2.24 10.40 -10.88
C ILE A 61 3.02 11.60 -11.41
N GLY A 62 3.52 11.51 -12.64
CA GLY A 62 4.50 12.46 -13.16
C GLY A 62 5.78 12.46 -12.31
N ARG A 63 6.07 13.59 -11.65
CA ARG A 63 7.25 13.78 -10.77
C ARG A 63 6.91 13.85 -9.27
N GLU A 64 5.72 13.40 -8.89
CA GLU A 64 5.30 13.27 -7.49
C GLU A 64 5.35 11.81 -7.06
N LEU A 65 6.12 11.48 -6.02
CA LEU A 65 6.20 10.13 -5.45
C LEU A 65 5.34 10.02 -4.20
N TYR A 66 4.31 9.19 -4.25
CA TYR A 66 3.42 8.88 -3.13
C TYR A 66 3.87 7.62 -2.42
N CYS A 67 4.25 7.77 -1.15
CA CYS A 67 4.59 6.67 -0.26
C CYS A 67 3.37 6.28 0.59
N ASP A 68 3.25 4.98 0.89
CA ASP A 68 2.15 4.37 1.65
C ASP A 68 0.84 4.22 0.86
N THR A 69 0.24 3.02 0.93
CA THR A 69 -0.96 2.71 0.14
C THR A 69 -2.18 3.56 0.51
N SER A 70 -2.27 4.06 1.74
CA SER A 70 -3.36 4.94 2.16
C SER A 70 -3.32 6.26 1.38
N LEU A 71 -2.13 6.86 1.24
CA LEU A 71 -1.95 8.09 0.49
C LEU A 71 -2.04 7.85 -1.03
N ILE A 72 -1.47 6.75 -1.52
CA ILE A 72 -1.57 6.36 -2.93
C ILE A 72 -3.03 6.25 -3.38
N CYS A 73 -3.91 5.64 -2.56
CA CYS A 73 -5.34 5.55 -2.88
C CYS A 73 -5.99 6.94 -3.01
N GLU A 74 -5.69 7.86 -2.09
CA GLU A 74 -6.23 9.22 -2.12
C GLU A 74 -5.68 10.03 -3.31
N ALA A 75 -4.41 9.85 -3.66
CA ALA A 75 -3.81 10.47 -4.83
C ALA A 75 -4.49 9.97 -6.11
N LEU A 76 -4.64 8.65 -6.27
CA LEU A 76 -5.32 8.10 -7.43
C LEU A 76 -6.77 8.60 -7.53
N GLU A 77 -7.51 8.65 -6.41
CA GLU A 77 -8.87 9.17 -6.40
C GLU A 77 -8.95 10.65 -6.79
N HIS A 78 -7.99 11.47 -6.34
CA HIS A 78 -7.95 12.89 -6.64
C HIS A 78 -7.56 13.19 -8.09
N PHE A 79 -6.49 12.54 -8.58
CA PHE A 79 -5.91 12.83 -9.90
C PHE A 79 -6.63 12.14 -11.05
N PHE A 80 -7.43 11.10 -10.76
CA PHE A 80 -8.22 10.35 -11.72
C PHE A 80 -9.70 10.27 -11.24
N PRO A 81 -10.43 11.40 -11.26
CA PRO A 81 -11.79 11.47 -10.73
C PRO A 81 -12.85 10.98 -11.73
N PRO A 82 -14.07 10.64 -11.27
CA PRO A 82 -15.20 10.31 -12.14
C PRO A 82 -15.57 11.36 -13.17
N SER A 83 -15.34 12.65 -12.86
CA SER A 83 -15.56 13.75 -13.81
C SER A 83 -14.65 13.68 -15.05
N GLU A 84 -13.55 12.93 -14.99
CA GLU A 84 -12.65 12.67 -16.12
C GLU A 84 -12.84 11.27 -16.73
N GLY A 85 -13.89 10.53 -16.34
CA GLY A 85 -14.23 9.20 -16.89
C GLY A 85 -13.60 8.01 -16.20
N TYR A 86 -12.98 8.19 -15.03
CA TYR A 86 -12.42 7.11 -14.22
C TYR A 86 -13.43 6.58 -13.19
N GLU A 87 -13.34 5.32 -12.80
CA GLU A 87 -14.16 4.80 -11.69
C GLU A 87 -13.71 5.37 -10.35
N SER A 88 -14.61 5.44 -9.36
CA SER A 88 -14.29 5.88 -8.00
C SER A 88 -14.03 4.68 -7.09
N ILE A 89 -13.07 4.81 -6.16
CA ILE A 89 -12.92 3.85 -5.05
C ILE A 89 -13.85 4.15 -3.87
N TYR A 90 -14.65 5.21 -3.99
CA TYR A 90 -15.69 5.63 -3.05
C TYR A 90 -17.03 5.82 -3.77
N PRO A 91 -17.57 4.77 -4.42
CA PRO A 91 -18.85 4.86 -5.13
C PRO A 91 -19.99 5.25 -4.18
N GLU A 92 -21.01 5.91 -4.73
CA GLU A 92 -22.22 6.25 -4.01
C GLU A 92 -22.96 4.97 -3.59
N ALA A 93 -23.40 4.91 -2.34
CA ALA A 93 -24.24 3.83 -1.84
C ALA A 93 -25.71 4.03 -2.28
N GLN A 94 -26.52 2.99 -2.13
CA GLN A 94 -27.95 3.02 -2.49
C GLN A 94 -28.76 4.13 -1.81
N ASP A 95 -28.31 4.65 -0.67
CA ASP A 95 -28.93 5.75 0.06
C ASP A 95 -28.48 7.15 -0.40
N GLY A 96 -27.69 7.23 -1.49
CA GLY A 96 -27.19 8.47 -2.06
C GLY A 96 -25.97 9.06 -1.33
N ARG A 97 -25.38 8.33 -0.36
CA ARG A 97 -24.23 8.83 0.41
C ARG A 97 -22.92 8.21 -0.06
N THR A 98 -21.84 8.97 0.09
CA THR A 98 -20.48 8.46 -0.01
C THR A 98 -19.92 8.18 1.38
N TYR A 99 -19.56 6.93 1.66
CA TYR A 99 -19.02 6.50 2.95
C TYR A 99 -17.49 6.63 3.07
N ARG A 100 -16.88 7.57 2.33
CA ARG A 100 -15.41 7.72 2.21
C ARG A 100 -14.65 7.66 3.55
N PRO A 101 -15.03 8.40 4.61
CA PRO A 101 -14.32 8.31 5.90
C PRO A 101 -14.40 6.93 6.56
N LEU A 102 -15.56 6.26 6.49
CA LEU A 102 -15.74 4.91 7.03
C LEU A 102 -14.98 3.88 6.22
N ILE A 103 -14.97 4.01 4.89
CA ILE A 103 -14.21 3.14 3.99
C ILE A 103 -12.70 3.28 4.26
N ARG A 104 -12.19 4.51 4.39
CA ARG A 104 -10.79 4.76 4.79
C ARG A 104 -10.47 4.15 6.15
N GLY A 105 -11.38 4.32 7.11
CA GLY A 105 -11.26 3.74 8.45
C GLY A 105 -11.21 2.21 8.42
N PHE A 106 -12.11 1.58 7.68
CA PHE A 106 -12.16 0.13 7.48
C PHE A 106 -10.87 -0.39 6.86
N ALA A 107 -10.40 0.26 5.79
CA ALA A 107 -9.14 -0.06 5.13
C ALA A 107 -7.95 -0.01 6.10
N SER A 108 -7.75 1.14 6.76
CA SER A 108 -6.55 1.33 7.60
C SER A 108 -6.60 0.57 8.93
N TYR A 109 -7.75 0.55 9.61
CA TYR A 109 -7.84 0.09 11.00
C TYR A 109 -8.43 -1.30 11.16
N TRP A 110 -9.09 -1.85 10.13
CA TRP A 110 -9.63 -3.21 10.17
C TRP A 110 -8.83 -4.18 9.29
N THR A 111 -8.56 -3.80 8.04
CA THR A 111 -7.96 -4.71 7.06
C THR A 111 -6.42 -4.62 7.03
N ASP A 112 -5.87 -3.47 6.66
CA ASP A 112 -4.42 -3.27 6.45
C ASP A 112 -3.56 -3.56 7.70
N ARG A 113 -4.17 -3.54 8.89
CA ARG A 113 -3.49 -3.73 10.18
C ARG A 113 -3.92 -5.01 10.91
N PRO A 114 -5.13 -5.14 11.51
CA PRO A 114 -5.53 -6.36 12.20
C PRO A 114 -5.53 -7.60 11.31
N ILE A 115 -6.23 -7.58 10.17
CA ILE A 115 -6.32 -8.75 9.28
C ILE A 115 -4.95 -9.07 8.70
N PHE A 116 -4.18 -8.07 8.27
CA PHE A 116 -2.81 -8.29 7.80
C PHE A 116 -1.94 -9.04 8.82
N ARG A 117 -2.02 -8.68 10.11
CA ARG A 117 -1.30 -9.40 11.19
C ARG A 117 -1.77 -10.83 11.35
N VAL A 118 -3.06 -11.11 11.16
CA VAL A 118 -3.60 -12.46 11.18
C VAL A 118 -3.08 -13.26 9.98
N MET A 119 -3.18 -12.72 8.76
CA MET A 119 -2.72 -13.40 7.54
C MET A 119 -1.22 -13.67 7.52
N THR A 120 -0.40 -12.73 7.99
CA THR A 120 1.05 -12.95 8.17
C THR A 120 1.35 -14.04 9.19
N GLY A 121 0.50 -14.20 10.20
CA GLY A 121 0.58 -15.29 11.17
C GLY A 121 0.30 -16.68 10.60
N LEU A 122 -0.27 -16.78 9.39
CA LEU A 122 -0.54 -18.03 8.69
C LEU A 122 0.56 -18.42 7.68
N MET A 123 1.59 -17.58 7.53
CA MET A 123 2.68 -17.84 6.59
C MET A 123 3.50 -19.07 7.00
N PRO A 124 3.86 -19.96 6.05
CA PRO A 124 4.69 -21.12 6.32
C PRO A 124 6.03 -20.76 6.95
N ALA A 125 6.49 -21.59 7.88
CA ALA A 125 7.73 -21.34 8.62
C ALA A 125 8.99 -21.36 7.75
N SER A 126 8.95 -22.01 6.58
CA SER A 126 10.01 -21.95 5.57
C SER A 126 10.34 -20.51 5.14
N ILE A 127 9.34 -19.63 5.04
CA ILE A 127 9.56 -18.22 4.72
C ILE A 127 10.41 -17.54 5.80
N TRP A 128 10.07 -17.77 7.08
CA TRP A 128 10.77 -17.15 8.21
C TRP A 128 12.18 -17.71 8.44
N ARG A 129 12.48 -18.92 7.93
CA ARG A 129 13.82 -19.52 7.96
C ARG A 129 14.76 -18.98 6.87
N SER A 130 14.22 -18.32 5.85
CA SER A 130 15.00 -17.76 4.74
C SER A 130 15.62 -16.39 5.08
N SER A 131 16.39 -15.83 4.14
CA SER A 131 16.89 -14.45 4.21
C SER A 131 15.77 -13.42 4.36
N PHE A 132 14.59 -13.70 3.79
CA PHE A 132 13.40 -12.87 3.96
C PHE A 132 13.01 -12.72 5.44
N GLY A 133 13.05 -13.80 6.23
CA GLY A 133 12.76 -13.74 7.66
C GLY A 133 13.73 -12.83 8.42
N THR A 134 15.01 -12.83 8.03
CA THR A 134 16.02 -11.92 8.60
C THR A 134 15.75 -10.47 8.23
N ASP A 135 15.42 -10.20 6.97
CA ASP A 135 15.04 -8.87 6.50
C ASP A 135 13.80 -8.34 7.24
N ARG A 136 12.76 -9.17 7.41
CA ARG A 136 11.55 -8.79 8.14
C ARG A 136 11.79 -8.59 9.63
N ALA A 137 12.69 -9.34 10.26
CA ALA A 137 13.09 -9.08 11.64
C ALA A 137 13.72 -7.69 11.81
N GLN A 138 14.55 -7.25 10.86
CA GLN A 138 15.10 -5.88 10.84
C GLN A 138 13.99 -4.83 10.63
N LEU A 139 13.10 -5.05 9.67
CA LEU A 139 11.98 -4.15 9.40
C LEU A 139 11.09 -3.94 10.63
N ILE A 140 10.76 -5.01 11.36
CA ILE A 140 9.87 -4.96 12.52
C ILE A 140 10.63 -4.51 13.79
N GLY A 141 11.95 -4.69 13.83
CA GLY A 141 12.81 -4.28 14.94
C GLY A 141 12.89 -5.30 16.09
N HIS A 142 12.60 -6.57 15.84
CA HIS A 142 12.85 -7.66 16.79
C HIS A 142 13.08 -8.99 16.08
N LYS A 143 13.76 -9.92 16.77
CA LYS A 143 14.08 -11.24 16.22
C LYS A 143 12.82 -12.09 16.06
N LEU A 144 12.65 -12.68 14.88
CA LEU A 144 11.64 -13.68 14.60
C LEU A 144 12.19 -15.08 14.88
N ASP A 145 11.35 -15.95 15.46
CA ASP A 145 11.68 -17.33 15.80
C ASP A 145 10.76 -18.25 14.98
N PRO A 146 11.26 -18.84 13.87
CA PRO A 146 10.43 -19.60 12.94
C PRO A 146 9.71 -20.78 13.60
N ASP A 147 10.37 -21.49 14.52
CA ASP A 147 9.78 -22.67 15.17
C ASP A 147 8.65 -22.27 16.14
N LYS A 148 8.77 -21.12 16.80
CA LYS A 148 7.66 -20.57 17.60
C LYS A 148 6.51 -20.08 16.73
N LEU A 149 6.80 -19.48 15.57
CA LEU A 149 5.77 -19.03 14.63
C LEU A 149 4.99 -20.23 14.07
N GLU A 150 5.69 -21.30 13.70
CA GLU A 150 5.09 -22.56 13.25
C GLU A 150 4.16 -23.17 14.29
N LYS A 151 4.61 -23.25 15.55
CA LYS A 151 3.78 -23.75 16.67
C LYS A 151 2.52 -22.91 16.93
N LYS A 152 2.50 -21.65 16.50
CA LYS A 152 1.36 -20.73 16.65
C LYS A 152 0.37 -20.78 15.50
N LEU A 153 0.62 -21.56 14.45
CA LEU A 153 -0.30 -21.66 13.30
C LEU A 153 -1.74 -22.01 13.72
N PRO A 154 -2.00 -23.01 14.61
CA PRO A 154 -3.37 -23.29 15.05
C PRO A 154 -4.04 -22.11 15.77
N GLU A 155 -3.30 -21.41 16.63
CA GLU A 155 -3.80 -20.22 17.33
C GLU A 155 -4.12 -19.08 16.35
N ASN A 156 -3.27 -18.88 15.33
CA ASN A 156 -3.50 -17.87 14.30
C ASN A 156 -4.67 -18.23 13.38
N LEU A 157 -4.90 -19.52 13.11
CA LEU A 157 -6.11 -19.98 12.40
C LEU A 157 -7.38 -19.66 13.19
N THR A 158 -7.39 -19.85 14.51
CA THR A 158 -8.53 -19.43 15.36
C THR A 158 -8.74 -17.92 15.33
N LYS A 159 -7.67 -17.11 15.26
CA LYS A 159 -7.81 -15.65 15.07
C LYS A 159 -8.41 -15.32 13.72
N TYR A 160 -8.06 -16.06 12.66
CA TYR A 160 -8.66 -15.87 11.35
C TYR A 160 -10.13 -16.26 11.33
N ASP A 161 -10.49 -17.41 11.90
CA ASP A 161 -11.88 -17.84 12.11
C ASP A 161 -12.70 -16.77 12.84
N HIS A 162 -12.13 -16.15 13.88
CA HIS A 162 -12.78 -15.03 14.57
C HIS A 162 -13.00 -13.81 13.68
N GLN A 163 -12.01 -13.41 12.86
CA GLN A 163 -12.19 -12.31 11.90
C GLN A 163 -13.29 -12.63 10.88
N LEU A 164 -13.31 -13.86 10.34
CA LEU A 164 -14.34 -14.32 9.42
C LEU A 164 -15.73 -14.28 10.07
N SER A 165 -15.86 -14.73 11.32
CA SER A 165 -17.11 -14.68 12.07
C SER A 165 -17.64 -13.26 12.28
N ILE A 166 -16.76 -12.27 12.48
CA ILE A 166 -17.21 -10.87 12.63
C ILE A 166 -17.65 -10.29 11.28
N LEU A 167 -17.00 -10.69 10.20
CA LEU A 167 -17.25 -10.17 8.86
C LEU A 167 -18.42 -10.85 8.15
N GLU A 168 -18.72 -12.11 8.46
CA GLU A 168 -19.76 -12.89 7.77
C GLU A 168 -21.14 -12.20 7.72
N PRO A 169 -21.63 -11.55 8.79
CA PRO A 169 -22.90 -10.82 8.74
C PRO A 169 -22.92 -9.69 7.69
N LEU A 170 -21.76 -9.13 7.31
CA LEU A 170 -21.67 -8.15 6.22
C LEU A 170 -22.04 -8.73 4.85
N PHE A 171 -22.17 -10.05 4.72
CA PHE A 171 -22.43 -10.72 3.45
C PHE A 171 -23.67 -11.63 3.48
N ALA A 172 -24.27 -11.81 4.65
CA ALA A 172 -25.46 -12.64 4.85
C ALA A 172 -26.77 -11.87 4.58
N GLU A 173 -26.78 -10.54 4.78
CA GLU A 173 -28.01 -9.73 4.87
C GLU A 173 -27.94 -8.41 4.08
N THR A 174 -27.21 -8.34 2.96
CA THR A 174 -27.02 -7.06 2.25
C THR A 174 -27.93 -6.86 1.04
N ASP A 175 -28.50 -5.65 0.95
CA ASP A 175 -29.28 -5.15 -0.20
C ASP A 175 -28.43 -4.92 -1.47
N GLY A 176 -27.12 -5.17 -1.41
CA GLY A 176 -26.18 -5.04 -2.52
C GLY A 176 -25.05 -6.08 -2.47
N PRO A 177 -24.34 -6.31 -3.59
CA PRO A 177 -23.31 -7.36 -3.67
C PRO A 177 -21.99 -7.00 -2.97
N TRP A 178 -21.80 -5.72 -2.60
CA TRP A 178 -20.55 -5.12 -2.11
C TRP A 178 -20.70 -4.47 -0.73
N ILE A 179 -19.58 -4.31 -0.02
CA ILE A 179 -19.54 -3.65 1.29
C ILE A 179 -20.01 -2.20 1.15
N PHE A 180 -20.80 -1.71 2.13
CA PHE A 180 -21.48 -0.40 2.11
C PHE A 180 -22.62 -0.25 1.08
N SER A 181 -23.14 -1.35 0.53
CA SER A 181 -24.31 -1.35 -0.38
C SER A 181 -24.10 -0.43 -1.59
N THR A 182 -22.90 -0.44 -2.15
CA THR A 182 -22.54 0.29 -3.37
C THR A 182 -22.88 -0.52 -4.62
N SER A 183 -22.98 0.14 -5.78
CA SER A 183 -23.25 -0.52 -7.07
C SER A 183 -22.02 -1.23 -7.65
N THR A 184 -20.83 -0.71 -7.36
CA THR A 184 -19.51 -1.27 -7.72
C THR A 184 -18.66 -1.50 -6.47
N PRO A 185 -17.63 -2.37 -6.52
CA PRO A 185 -16.73 -2.57 -5.38
C PRO A 185 -16.05 -1.26 -4.98
N SER A 186 -15.94 -1.02 -3.68
CA SER A 186 -15.25 0.14 -3.12
C SER A 186 -13.82 -0.22 -2.66
N LEU A 187 -13.08 0.77 -2.14
CA LEU A 187 -11.82 0.51 -1.43
C LEU A 187 -12.01 -0.46 -0.25
N ALA A 188 -13.20 -0.50 0.39
CA ALA A 188 -13.47 -1.44 1.48
C ALA A 188 -13.41 -2.88 0.98
N ASP A 189 -14.06 -3.15 -0.16
CA ASP A 189 -14.01 -4.46 -0.80
C ASP A 189 -12.60 -4.82 -1.24
N ILE A 190 -11.89 -3.90 -1.91
CA ILE A 190 -10.51 -4.13 -2.36
C ILE A 190 -9.61 -4.49 -1.17
N THR A 191 -9.68 -3.71 -0.08
CA THR A 191 -8.76 -3.89 1.06
C THR A 191 -9.01 -5.19 1.83
N LEU A 192 -10.25 -5.70 1.83
CA LEU A 192 -10.52 -7.03 2.37
C LEU A 192 -10.09 -8.12 1.38
N TYR A 193 -10.36 -7.93 0.09
CA TYR A 193 -10.15 -8.94 -0.94
C TYR A 193 -8.66 -9.24 -1.14
N TYR A 194 -7.80 -8.22 -1.23
CA TYR A 194 -6.38 -8.44 -1.46
C TYR A 194 -5.71 -9.15 -0.27
N GLN A 195 -6.16 -8.91 0.97
CA GLN A 195 -5.65 -9.60 2.15
C GLN A 195 -5.97 -11.09 2.11
N PHE A 196 -7.20 -11.44 1.72
CA PHE A 196 -7.60 -12.84 1.60
C PHE A 196 -6.93 -13.49 0.40
N LEU A 197 -6.88 -12.82 -0.75
CA LEU A 197 -6.20 -13.33 -1.94
C LEU A 197 -4.73 -13.64 -1.65
N TRP A 198 -3.98 -12.65 -1.14
CA TRP A 198 -2.57 -12.81 -0.82
C TRP A 198 -2.37 -13.83 0.30
N GLY A 199 -3.10 -13.68 1.41
CA GLY A 199 -2.85 -14.47 2.60
C GLY A 199 -3.25 -15.93 2.43
N ASN A 200 -4.33 -16.24 1.69
CA ASN A 200 -4.72 -17.62 1.39
C ASN A 200 -3.66 -18.31 0.50
N LYS A 201 -3.16 -17.61 -0.54
CA LYS A 201 -2.10 -18.12 -1.42
C LYS A 201 -0.81 -18.41 -0.65
N VAL A 202 -0.34 -17.44 0.13
CA VAL A 202 0.91 -17.61 0.87
C VAL A 202 0.76 -18.66 1.97
N ALA A 203 -0.39 -18.71 2.66
CA ALA A 203 -0.67 -19.72 3.67
C ALA A 203 -0.70 -21.14 3.09
N SER A 204 -1.11 -21.33 1.83
CA SER A 204 -1.05 -22.63 1.15
C SER A 204 0.33 -22.98 0.59
N GLY A 205 1.32 -22.10 0.74
CA GLY A 205 2.68 -22.29 0.23
C GLY A 205 2.89 -21.83 -1.22
N GLU A 206 1.92 -21.16 -1.84
CA GLU A 206 2.03 -20.61 -3.19
C GLU A 206 2.85 -19.30 -3.18
N GLY A 207 3.81 -19.18 -4.10
CA GLY A 207 4.61 -17.96 -4.27
C GLY A 207 5.68 -17.74 -3.20
N VAL A 208 5.93 -18.74 -2.35
CA VAL A 208 7.01 -18.76 -1.34
C VAL A 208 8.37 -18.59 -2.02
N TYR A 209 8.59 -19.25 -3.17
CA TYR A 209 9.82 -19.13 -3.95
C TYR A 209 10.12 -17.70 -4.36
N SER A 210 9.10 -16.99 -4.88
CA SER A 210 9.24 -15.59 -5.29
C SER A 210 9.44 -14.65 -4.09
N ILE A 211 8.66 -14.81 -3.02
CA ILE A 211 8.77 -14.00 -1.80
C ILE A 211 10.16 -14.10 -1.17
N THR A 212 10.71 -15.30 -1.14
CA THR A 212 11.99 -15.57 -0.46
C THR A 212 13.21 -15.36 -1.35
N MET A 213 13.02 -14.92 -2.60
CA MET A 213 14.08 -14.86 -3.61
C MET A 213 14.84 -16.17 -3.69
N GLU A 214 14.11 -17.25 -3.99
CA GLU A 214 14.62 -18.62 -4.14
C GLU A 214 15.12 -19.28 -2.83
N GLY A 215 14.89 -18.63 -1.68
CA GLY A 215 15.31 -19.11 -0.37
C GLY A 215 14.48 -20.26 0.21
N ALA A 216 13.28 -20.51 -0.33
CA ALA A 216 12.43 -21.65 0.00
C ALA A 216 11.54 -22.03 -1.20
N PRO A 217 11.24 -23.31 -1.45
CA PRO A 217 10.36 -23.72 -2.53
C PRO A 217 8.89 -23.44 -2.19
N ASP A 218 8.05 -23.38 -3.23
CA ASP A 218 6.61 -23.47 -3.08
C ASP A 218 6.20 -24.83 -2.50
N SER A 219 5.11 -24.86 -1.75
CA SER A 219 4.55 -26.09 -1.16
C SER A 219 3.04 -26.16 -1.32
N LYS A 220 2.43 -27.24 -0.81
CA LYS A 220 0.98 -27.48 -0.84
C LYS A 220 0.47 -27.68 0.59
N GLU A 221 0.54 -26.62 1.37
CA GLU A 221 0.02 -26.64 2.73
C GLU A 221 -1.51 -26.56 2.74
N THR A 222 -2.11 -27.01 3.83
CA THR A 222 -3.55 -26.84 4.07
C THR A 222 -3.95 -25.36 4.17
N GLY A 223 -3.02 -24.49 4.60
CA GLY A 223 -3.22 -23.05 4.70
C GLY A 223 -4.45 -22.67 5.52
N SER A 224 -5.26 -21.78 4.98
CA SER A 224 -6.48 -21.26 5.63
C SER A 224 -7.75 -22.07 5.34
N ALA A 225 -7.68 -23.10 4.49
CA ALA A 225 -8.85 -23.88 4.05
C ALA A 225 -9.74 -24.45 5.19
N PRO A 226 -9.21 -24.85 6.37
CA PRO A 226 -10.04 -25.38 7.46
C PRO A 226 -11.04 -24.37 8.02
N VAL A 227 -10.76 -23.07 7.90
CA VAL A 227 -11.61 -21.98 8.41
C VAL A 227 -12.25 -21.18 7.28
N PHE A 228 -11.54 -20.91 6.19
CA PHE A 228 -12.06 -20.14 5.06
C PHE A 228 -12.60 -21.06 3.95
N ASN A 229 -13.88 -21.41 4.07
CA ASN A 229 -14.60 -22.24 3.10
C ASN A 229 -16.11 -21.93 3.12
N SER A 230 -16.82 -22.41 2.08
CA SER A 230 -18.27 -22.18 1.93
C SER A 230 -19.15 -22.88 2.97
N GLU A 231 -18.66 -23.91 3.66
CA GLU A 231 -19.46 -24.62 4.65
C GLU A 231 -19.54 -23.83 5.97
N ARG A 232 -18.44 -23.16 6.36
CA ARG A 232 -18.38 -22.33 7.56
C ARG A 232 -18.86 -20.90 7.33
N TYR A 233 -18.46 -20.28 6.22
CA TYR A 233 -18.72 -18.86 5.93
C TYR A 233 -19.20 -18.67 4.47
N PRO A 234 -20.44 -19.09 4.15
CA PRO A 234 -20.96 -19.04 2.79
C PRO A 234 -21.04 -17.63 2.21
N GLY A 235 -21.37 -16.61 3.01
CA GLY A 235 -21.53 -15.22 2.59
C GLY A 235 -20.21 -14.61 2.11
N ILE A 236 -19.20 -14.57 3.00
CA ILE A 236 -17.89 -14.01 2.69
C ILE A 236 -17.18 -14.81 1.60
N HIS A 237 -17.33 -16.14 1.57
CA HIS A 237 -16.75 -16.97 0.52
C HIS A 237 -17.44 -16.72 -0.83
N GLY A 238 -18.76 -16.50 -0.83
CA GLY A 238 -19.51 -16.06 -2.00
C GLY A 238 -19.04 -14.69 -2.51
N TRP A 239 -18.89 -13.72 -1.61
CA TRP A 239 -18.34 -12.39 -1.93
C TRP A 239 -16.92 -12.47 -2.49
N TYR A 240 -16.04 -13.28 -1.90
CA TYR A 240 -14.67 -13.47 -2.37
C TYR A 240 -14.61 -13.97 -3.82
N LYS A 241 -15.46 -14.95 -4.18
CA LYS A 241 -15.57 -15.43 -5.56
C LYS A 241 -16.13 -14.36 -6.51
N ARG A 242 -17.11 -13.56 -6.05
CA ARG A 242 -17.66 -12.45 -6.84
C ARG A 242 -16.58 -11.40 -7.12
N MET A 243 -15.77 -11.04 -6.12
CA MET A 243 -14.64 -10.12 -6.26
C MET A 243 -13.60 -10.66 -7.24
N ALA A 244 -13.24 -11.93 -7.13
CA ALA A 244 -12.31 -12.57 -8.06
C ALA A 244 -12.79 -12.49 -9.51
N ARG A 245 -14.05 -12.91 -9.76
CA ARG A 245 -14.66 -12.82 -11.10
C ARG A 245 -14.72 -11.38 -11.60
N TYR A 246 -15.14 -10.43 -10.75
CA TYR A 246 -15.21 -9.02 -11.13
C TYR A 246 -13.85 -8.50 -11.60
N PHE A 247 -12.78 -8.79 -10.88
CA PHE A 247 -11.44 -8.37 -11.28
C PHE A 247 -10.89 -9.17 -12.47
N ASP A 248 -11.23 -10.45 -12.64
CA ASP A 248 -10.82 -11.23 -13.81
C ASP A 248 -11.45 -10.71 -15.11
N GLU A 249 -12.68 -10.19 -15.04
CA GLU A 249 -13.42 -9.63 -16.17
C GLU A 249 -12.94 -8.22 -16.57
N LEU A 250 -12.31 -7.48 -15.65
CA LEU A 250 -11.75 -6.16 -15.95
C LEU A 250 -10.49 -6.28 -16.84
N PRO A 251 -10.32 -5.38 -17.82
CA PRO A 251 -9.13 -5.37 -18.67
C PRO A 251 -7.88 -5.02 -17.85
N SER A 252 -6.73 -5.47 -18.35
CA SER A 252 -5.44 -5.12 -17.75
C SER A 252 -5.15 -3.63 -17.91
N THR A 253 -4.67 -3.00 -16.86
CA THR A 253 -4.22 -1.62 -16.86
C THR A 253 -2.70 -1.47 -16.85
N GLU A 254 -1.96 -2.58 -16.69
CA GLU A 254 -0.50 -2.55 -16.81
C GLU A 254 -0.08 -2.40 -18.26
N GLU A 255 0.63 -1.32 -18.56
CA GLU A 255 1.27 -1.06 -19.84
C GLU A 255 2.53 -1.92 -19.97
N ASP A 256 2.77 -2.46 -21.17
CA ASP A 256 3.97 -3.17 -21.62
C ASP A 256 4.83 -3.83 -20.53
N LYS A 257 4.70 -5.14 -20.33
CA LYS A 257 5.43 -5.91 -19.30
C LYS A 257 6.96 -5.84 -19.42
N THR A 258 7.51 -5.34 -20.52
CA THR A 258 8.97 -5.14 -20.63
C THR A 258 9.46 -3.97 -19.77
N ASN A 259 8.63 -2.94 -19.55
CA ASN A 259 8.83 -1.75 -18.70
C ASN A 259 10.31 -1.44 -18.37
N ASP A 260 11.09 -1.10 -19.40
CA ASP A 260 12.51 -0.74 -19.26
C ASP A 260 12.67 0.43 -18.26
N PRO A 261 13.34 0.22 -17.11
CA PRO A 261 13.43 1.25 -16.09
C PRO A 261 14.10 2.54 -16.58
N GLU A 262 15.07 2.46 -17.49
CA GLU A 262 15.75 3.65 -18.02
C GLU A 262 14.79 4.50 -18.84
N SER A 263 14.04 3.90 -19.78
CA SER A 263 13.01 4.58 -20.56
C SER A 263 11.93 5.23 -19.67
N VAL A 264 11.49 4.54 -18.62
CA VAL A 264 10.49 5.08 -17.69
C VAL A 264 11.04 6.28 -16.93
N LEU A 265 12.30 6.22 -16.47
CA LEU A 265 12.95 7.35 -15.80
C LEU A 265 13.12 8.55 -16.73
N GLU A 266 13.45 8.36 -18.02
CA GLU A 266 13.51 9.45 -19.00
C GLU A 266 12.15 10.10 -19.24
N GLN A 267 11.08 9.30 -19.31
CA GLN A 267 9.71 9.82 -19.38
C GLN A 267 9.36 10.62 -18.12
N MET A 268 9.73 10.14 -16.93
CA MET A 268 9.52 10.87 -15.68
C MET A 268 10.28 12.21 -15.65
N LYS A 269 11.52 12.27 -16.16
CA LYS A 269 12.30 13.52 -16.22
C LYS A 269 11.63 14.62 -17.04
N THR A 270 10.92 14.23 -18.10
CA THR A 270 10.22 15.16 -19.00
C THR A 270 8.78 15.47 -18.57
N ALA A 271 8.23 14.70 -17.61
CA ALA A 271 6.88 14.93 -17.10
C ALA A 271 6.79 16.27 -16.34
N PRO A 272 5.67 17.00 -16.43
CA PRO A 272 5.49 18.23 -15.65
C PRO A 272 5.43 17.91 -14.14
N THR A 273 5.96 18.83 -13.32
CA THR A 273 5.67 18.83 -11.87
C THR A 273 4.29 19.44 -11.66
N LEU A 274 3.56 18.98 -10.64
CA LEU A 274 2.31 19.65 -10.27
C LEU A 274 2.58 21.10 -9.86
N GLU A 275 1.69 22.02 -10.23
CA GLU A 275 1.78 23.42 -9.82
C GLU A 275 1.67 23.56 -8.29
N SER A 276 2.20 24.67 -7.74
CA SER A 276 2.29 24.86 -6.28
C SER A 276 0.94 24.81 -5.55
N ARG A 277 -0.15 25.20 -6.21
CA ARG A 277 -1.51 25.14 -5.65
C ARG A 277 -2.12 23.73 -5.63
N SER A 278 -1.48 22.76 -6.27
CA SER A 278 -1.96 21.38 -6.40
C SER A 278 -0.99 20.35 -5.81
N ILE A 279 -0.06 20.78 -4.96
CA ILE A 279 0.92 19.88 -4.32
C ILE A 279 0.24 18.97 -3.30
N LEU A 280 -0.71 19.50 -2.53
CA LEU A 280 -1.38 18.76 -1.47
C LEU A 280 -2.68 18.15 -1.96
N LEU A 281 -2.96 16.93 -1.52
CA LEU A 281 -4.26 16.32 -1.66
C LEU A 281 -5.31 17.12 -0.87
N PRO A 282 -6.55 17.21 -1.39
CA PRO A 282 -7.60 18.01 -0.77
C PRO A 282 -7.97 17.45 0.60
N THR A 283 -7.98 18.35 1.58
CA THR A 283 -8.43 18.09 2.95
C THR A 283 -9.50 19.12 3.33
N PRO A 284 -10.42 18.81 4.28
CA PRO A 284 -11.48 19.75 4.66
C PRO A 284 -10.97 21.08 5.25
N THR A 285 -9.72 21.12 5.71
CA THR A 285 -9.11 22.30 6.33
C THR A 285 -7.60 22.27 6.11
N SER A 286 -6.96 23.43 6.17
CA SER A 286 -5.49 23.55 6.08
C SER A 286 -4.79 23.04 7.35
N ALA A 287 -3.48 22.88 7.29
CA ALA A 287 -2.69 22.57 8.48
C ALA A 287 -2.82 23.69 9.51
N HIS A 288 -2.89 23.32 10.80
CA HIS A 288 -2.89 24.29 11.88
C HIS A 288 -1.50 24.92 12.03
N GLN A 289 -1.30 26.11 11.45
CA GLN A 289 0.00 26.76 11.34
C GLN A 289 0.73 26.91 12.69
N GLU A 290 0.10 27.50 13.70
CA GLU A 290 0.76 27.73 15.01
C GLU A 290 1.21 26.43 15.69
N LEU A 291 0.48 25.33 15.50
CA LEU A 291 0.87 24.03 16.05
C LEU A 291 2.06 23.45 15.29
N SER A 292 2.07 23.59 13.96
CA SER A 292 3.18 23.19 13.11
C SER A 292 4.47 23.94 13.45
N GLU A 293 4.40 25.27 13.64
CA GLU A 293 5.53 26.11 14.05
C GLU A 293 6.08 25.68 15.43
N LYS A 294 5.20 25.41 16.41
CA LYS A 294 5.60 24.93 17.75
C LYS A 294 6.35 23.59 17.73
N ILE A 295 6.14 22.76 16.72
CA ILE A 295 6.87 21.49 16.53
C ILE A 295 7.96 21.59 15.45
N GLY A 296 8.26 22.81 14.97
CA GLY A 296 9.32 23.11 14.01
C GLY A 296 9.04 22.64 12.58
N LEU A 297 7.78 22.46 12.20
CA LEU A 297 7.38 22.04 10.86
C LEU A 297 6.92 23.25 10.03
N GLU A 298 7.89 24.02 9.56
CA GLU A 298 7.70 25.17 8.67
C GLU A 298 8.26 24.87 7.28
N GLU A 299 7.62 25.42 6.25
CA GLU A 299 8.12 25.32 4.87
C GLU A 299 9.60 25.76 4.80
N GLY A 300 10.41 25.00 4.07
CA GLY A 300 11.86 25.19 3.99
C GLY A 300 12.67 24.48 5.09
N THR A 301 12.04 23.97 6.14
CA THR A 301 12.75 23.26 7.21
C THR A 301 13.24 21.89 6.72
N THR A 302 14.47 21.51 7.08
CA THR A 302 14.94 20.14 6.82
C THR A 302 14.33 19.19 7.84
N VAL A 303 13.62 18.17 7.36
CA VAL A 303 12.87 17.20 8.16
C VAL A 303 13.28 15.77 7.82
N SER A 304 13.16 14.91 8.82
CA SER A 304 13.22 13.46 8.71
C SER A 304 11.80 12.92 8.75
N VAL A 305 11.42 12.13 7.75
CA VAL A 305 10.11 11.49 7.64
C VAL A 305 10.30 9.98 7.68
N ARG A 306 9.60 9.29 8.59
CA ARG A 306 9.63 7.83 8.71
C ARG A 306 8.31 7.27 9.22
N PRO A 307 7.99 6.00 8.96
CA PRO A 307 6.91 5.31 9.65
C PRO A 307 7.09 5.33 11.17
N SER A 308 5.98 5.30 11.89
CA SER A 308 5.92 5.19 13.34
C SER A 308 5.92 3.73 13.84
N ASP A 309 5.60 2.78 12.97
CA ASP A 309 5.42 1.36 13.26
C ASP A 309 6.67 0.51 12.91
N THR A 310 6.89 0.18 11.63
CA THR A 310 7.95 -0.69 11.11
C THR A 310 8.74 0.01 10.02
N GLY A 311 10.03 -0.30 9.86
CA GLY A 311 10.93 0.43 8.96
C GLY A 311 11.32 1.79 9.50
N ARG A 312 11.40 1.92 10.83
CA ARG A 312 11.68 3.18 11.54
C ARG A 312 13.12 3.64 11.41
N ASP A 313 14.02 2.74 10.98
CA ASP A 313 15.46 2.98 10.90
C ASP A 313 15.90 3.46 9.52
N ASP A 314 14.97 3.60 8.58
CA ASP A 314 15.20 4.07 7.21
C ASP A 314 14.45 5.40 6.92
N PRO A 315 14.73 6.50 7.64
CA PRO A 315 14.06 7.78 7.39
C PRO A 315 14.48 8.40 6.06
N THR A 316 13.53 9.04 5.38
CA THR A 316 13.82 9.94 4.25
C THR A 316 14.03 11.35 4.78
N ILE A 317 15.17 11.95 4.46
CA ILE A 317 15.51 13.32 4.85
C ILE A 317 15.25 14.24 3.65
N GLY A 318 14.56 15.35 3.88
CA GLY A 318 14.23 16.31 2.83
C GLY A 318 13.94 17.70 3.37
N THR A 319 13.85 18.66 2.47
CA THR A 319 13.30 19.99 2.76
C THR A 319 11.77 19.92 2.73
N LEU A 320 11.10 20.35 3.79
CA LEU A 320 9.63 20.45 3.84
C LEU A 320 9.15 21.48 2.80
N VAL A 321 8.26 21.05 1.90
CA VAL A 321 7.69 21.89 0.84
C VAL A 321 6.24 22.24 1.13
N ALA A 322 5.46 21.29 1.65
CA ALA A 322 4.05 21.52 1.97
C ALA A 322 3.58 20.59 3.10
N LEU A 323 2.55 21.03 3.82
CA LEU A 323 1.96 20.31 4.93
C LEU A 323 0.44 20.53 4.98
N SER A 324 -0.33 19.45 5.08
CA SER A 324 -1.77 19.46 5.38
C SER A 324 -2.04 18.71 6.69
N PRO A 325 -3.30 18.59 7.15
CA PRO A 325 -3.64 17.69 8.25
C PRO A 325 -3.33 16.21 7.94
N GLU A 326 -3.33 15.81 6.68
CA GLU A 326 -3.23 14.40 6.27
C GLU A 326 -1.93 14.05 5.53
N GLU A 327 -1.18 15.03 5.05
CA GLU A 327 -0.04 14.83 4.15
C GLU A 327 1.13 15.73 4.49
N VAL A 328 2.35 15.22 4.27
CA VAL A 328 3.60 15.98 4.28
C VAL A 328 4.32 15.76 2.95
N VAL A 329 4.82 16.84 2.36
CA VAL A 329 5.56 16.81 1.09
C VAL A 329 6.96 17.36 1.29
N ILE A 330 7.96 16.59 0.87
CA ILE A 330 9.36 16.96 0.97
C ILE A 330 10.04 16.94 -0.39
N LYS A 331 11.04 17.80 -0.57
CA LYS A 331 12.07 17.64 -1.59
C LYS A 331 13.23 16.86 -0.97
N PRO A 332 13.56 15.64 -1.43
CA PRO A 332 14.59 14.82 -0.79
C PRO A 332 15.95 15.52 -0.82
N LYS A 333 16.74 15.37 0.26
CA LYS A 333 18.13 15.78 0.26
C LYS A 333 18.96 14.78 -0.54
N PRO A 334 20.02 15.23 -1.25
CA PRO A 334 20.97 14.32 -1.87
C PRO A 334 21.55 13.34 -0.83
N LEU A 335 21.68 12.08 -1.22
CA LEU A 335 22.44 11.08 -0.47
C LEU A 335 23.92 11.19 -0.86
N GLU A 336 24.56 10.10 -1.28
CA GLU A 336 25.91 10.13 -1.84
C GLU A 336 25.98 10.84 -3.20
N LYS A 337 24.89 10.77 -3.97
CA LYS A 337 24.74 11.41 -5.28
C LYS A 337 23.38 12.12 -5.34
N ALA A 338 23.31 13.15 -6.17
CA ALA A 338 22.03 13.77 -6.51
C ALA A 338 21.13 12.78 -7.26
N ALA A 339 19.85 12.82 -6.95
CA ALA A 339 18.80 12.14 -7.69
C ALA A 339 18.87 12.49 -9.19
N THR A 340 18.67 11.48 -10.04
CA THR A 340 18.63 11.67 -11.50
C THR A 340 17.31 12.30 -11.96
N VAL A 341 16.25 12.20 -11.15
CA VAL A 341 14.93 12.79 -11.41
C VAL A 341 14.59 13.75 -10.27
N ASP A 342 14.32 15.02 -10.60
CA ASP A 342 13.86 15.99 -9.61
C ASP A 342 12.39 15.72 -9.25
N VAL A 343 12.16 15.27 -8.03
CA VAL A 343 10.85 14.84 -7.55
C VAL A 343 10.49 15.47 -6.21
N ARG A 344 9.20 15.49 -5.90
CA ARG A 344 8.70 15.67 -4.54
C ARG A 344 8.19 14.33 -4.03
N ILE A 345 8.34 14.12 -2.72
CA ILE A 345 7.94 12.87 -2.07
C ILE A 345 6.88 13.19 -1.02
N HIS A 346 5.77 12.49 -1.14
CA HIS A 346 4.55 12.65 -0.37
C HIS A 346 4.43 11.48 0.60
N PHE A 347 4.17 11.79 1.87
CA PHE A 347 3.90 10.81 2.91
C PHE A 347 2.61 11.17 3.64
N PRO A 348 1.79 10.20 4.06
CA PRO A 348 0.68 10.50 4.94
C PRO A 348 1.23 10.96 6.29
N ARG A 349 0.47 11.77 7.03
CA ARG A 349 0.82 12.14 8.41
C ARG A 349 0.43 11.07 9.41
N THR A 350 -0.68 10.38 9.16
CA THR A 350 -1.14 9.27 10.00
C THR A 350 -0.12 8.14 9.97
N GLU A 351 0.30 7.65 11.14
CA GLU A 351 1.36 6.66 11.32
C GLU A 351 2.76 7.05 10.82
N PHE A 352 3.03 8.33 10.56
CA PHE A 352 4.37 8.81 10.26
C PHE A 352 4.85 9.79 11.32
N VAL A 353 6.15 9.72 11.59
CA VAL A 353 6.86 10.65 12.46
C VAL A 353 7.66 11.60 11.57
N ILE A 354 7.30 12.88 11.63
CA ILE A 354 8.02 13.97 10.98
C ILE A 354 8.77 14.72 12.07
N ARG A 355 10.09 14.87 11.93
CA ARG A 355 10.92 15.61 12.89
C ARG A 355 11.86 16.57 12.17
N PRO A 356 12.01 17.81 12.65
CA PRO A 356 13.10 18.68 12.21
C PRO A 356 14.45 18.01 12.44
N VAL A 357 15.34 18.10 11.46
CA VAL A 357 16.73 17.67 11.60
C VAL A 357 17.53 18.87 12.05
N ASN A 358 17.80 18.96 13.35
CA ASN A 358 18.73 19.97 13.86
C ASN A 358 20.13 19.62 13.35
N GLY A 359 20.76 20.53 12.59
CA GLY A 359 22.06 20.33 11.93
C GLY A 359 23.27 20.08 12.85
N ALA A 360 23.06 19.70 14.11
CA ALA A 360 24.12 19.44 15.10
C ALA A 360 24.53 17.96 15.22
N LYS A 361 23.90 17.04 14.48
CA LYS A 361 24.32 15.63 14.42
C LYS A 361 24.10 15.05 13.02
N LEU A 362 24.95 15.45 12.08
CA LEU A 362 25.25 14.68 10.87
C LEU A 362 26.58 13.96 11.08
#